data_AF-A0AAV5VTH0-F1
#
_entry.id   AF-A0AAV5VTH0-F1
#
_cell.length_a   1.000
_cell.length_b   1.000
_cell.length_c   1.000
_cell.angle_alpha   90.00
_cell.angle_beta   90.00
_cell.angle_gamma   90.00
#
_symmetry.space_group_name_H-M   'P 1'
#
loop_
_entity.id
_entity.type
_entity.pdbx_description
1 polymer ?
#
loop_
_entity_poly.entity_id
_entity_poly.type
_entity_poly.pdbx_seq_one_letter_code
_entity_poly.pdbx_strand_id
1 'polypeptide(L)'
;SDHTHKEWALLFGTPQIALGSWSIIFGVVCLIFVLQGMSVLALLIPYIRLQMMQFHVVVDMIGLLANSVIFGLLMLQGDVFCSDPIVNIVTYVIANTAWCASSIICTLLVMNRICELTERPNVFK
;
A
#
# COMPACT_ATOMS: atom_id res chain seq x y z
N SER A 1 -2.08 30.66 -21.80
CA SER A 1 -3.04 29.83 -22.57
C SER A 1 -3.53 28.75 -21.63
N ASP A 2 -4.75 28.89 -21.13
CA ASP A 2 -5.35 27.90 -20.23
C ASP A 2 -5.81 26.71 -21.06
N HIS A 3 -4.91 25.76 -21.25
CA HIS A 3 -5.19 24.50 -21.94
C HIS A 3 -6.15 23.65 -21.10
N THR A 4 -7.14 23.05 -21.76
CA THR A 4 -8.13 22.20 -21.10
C THR A 4 -7.47 20.90 -20.61
N HIS A 5 -7.94 20.29 -19.51
CA HIS A 5 -7.40 19.04 -18.93
C HIS A 5 -7.12 17.92 -19.95
N LYS A 6 -7.93 17.83 -21.01
CA LYS A 6 -7.77 16.84 -22.10
C LYS A 6 -6.63 17.18 -23.07
N GLU A 7 -6.35 18.47 -23.29
CA GLU A 7 -5.24 18.90 -24.15
C GLU A 7 -3.89 18.63 -23.49
N TRP A 8 -3.79 18.77 -22.16
CA TRP A 8 -2.58 18.43 -21.40
C TRP A 8 -2.18 16.95 -21.54
N ALA A 9 -3.15 16.03 -21.45
CA ALA A 9 -2.92 14.60 -21.69
C ALA A 9 -2.40 14.33 -23.11
N LEU A 10 -2.93 15.03 -24.10
CA LEU A 10 -2.62 14.79 -25.50
C LEU A 10 -1.27 15.39 -25.93
N LEU A 11 -0.87 16.51 -25.32
CA LEU A 11 0.38 17.22 -25.62
C LEU A 11 1.61 16.65 -24.88
N PHE A 12 1.43 16.15 -23.64
CA PHE A 12 2.55 15.76 -22.77
C PHE A 12 2.48 14.33 -22.24
N GLY A 13 1.41 13.58 -22.55
CA GLY A 13 1.26 12.19 -22.15
C GLY A 13 2.27 11.30 -22.86
N THR A 14 3.40 11.02 -22.22
CA THR A 14 4.35 10.00 -22.67
C THR A 14 4.07 8.70 -21.90
N PRO A 15 3.49 7.67 -22.54
CA PRO A 15 3.16 6.44 -21.83
C PRO A 15 4.44 5.70 -21.47
N GLN A 16 4.72 5.55 -20.18
CA GLN A 16 5.87 4.79 -19.67
C GLN A 16 5.47 3.33 -19.45
N ILE A 17 5.22 2.64 -20.57
CA ILE A 17 4.69 1.27 -20.61
C ILE A 17 5.55 0.27 -19.80
N ALA A 18 6.87 0.43 -19.84
CA ALA A 18 7.80 -0.46 -19.14
C ALA A 18 7.66 -0.38 -17.60
N LEU A 19 7.51 0.83 -17.06
CA LEU A 19 7.38 1.04 -15.61
C LEU A 19 5.97 0.69 -15.12
N GLY A 20 4.94 1.02 -15.90
CA GLY A 20 3.56 0.66 -15.57
C GLY A 20 3.35 -0.86 -15.54
N SER A 21 3.83 -1.58 -16.54
CA SER A 21 3.74 -3.06 -16.59
C SER A 21 4.53 -3.73 -15.47
N TRP A 22 5.75 -3.26 -15.18
CA TRP A 22 6.54 -3.75 -14.05
C TRP A 22 5.82 -3.60 -12.71
N SER A 23 5.24 -2.42 -12.46
CA SER A 23 4.51 -2.12 -11.22
C SER A 23 3.32 -3.06 -11.02
N ILE A 24 2.54 -3.33 -12.07
CA ILE A 24 1.38 -4.24 -12.02
C ILE A 24 1.83 -5.67 -11.74
N ILE A 25 2.85 -6.17 -12.44
CA ILE A 25 3.36 -7.53 -12.25
C ILE A 25 3.87 -7.71 -10.81
N PHE A 26 4.64 -6.75 -10.32
CA PHE A 26 5.15 -6.76 -8.95
C PHE A 26 4.02 -6.77 -7.92
N GLY A 27 3.01 -5.91 -8.11
CA GLY A 27 1.83 -5.85 -7.24
C GLY A 27 1.05 -7.15 -7.16
N VAL A 28 0.82 -7.82 -8.30
CA VAL A 28 0.12 -9.10 -8.36
C VAL A 28 0.89 -10.20 -7.63
N VAL A 29 2.22 -10.26 -7.81
CA VAL A 29 3.07 -11.23 -7.11
C VAL A 29 3.03 -11.01 -5.60
N CYS A 30 3.12 -9.76 -5.13
CA CYS A 30 3.02 -9.42 -3.71
C CYS A 30 1.65 -9.79 -3.12
N LEU A 31 0.55 -9.54 -3.83
CA LEU A 31 -0.80 -9.93 -3.38
C LEU A 31 -0.93 -11.45 -3.16
N ILE A 32 -0.38 -12.24 -4.09
CA ILE A 32 -0.39 -13.72 -3.98
C ILE A 32 0.36 -14.16 -2.72
N PHE A 33 1.52 -13.56 -2.46
CA PHE A 33 2.36 -13.89 -1.30
C PHE A 33 1.66 -13.55 0.03
N VAL A 34 1.00 -12.40 0.07
CA VAL A 34 0.26 -11.92 1.26
C VAL A 34 -0.93 -12.84 1.58
N LEU A 35 -1.67 -13.29 0.56
CA LEU A 35 -2.80 -14.23 0.74
C LEU A 35 -2.35 -15.60 1.26
N GLN A 36 -1.21 -16.10 0.77
CA GLN A 36 -0.61 -17.34 1.24
C GLN A 36 -0.18 -17.22 2.71
N GLY A 37 0.50 -16.13 3.07
CA GLY A 37 0.94 -15.86 4.45
C GLY A 37 -0.21 -15.77 5.44
N MET A 38 -1.31 -15.10 5.08
CA MET A 38 -2.49 -14.95 5.94
C MET A 38 -3.20 -16.27 6.22
N SER A 39 -3.31 -17.13 5.20
CA SER A 39 -3.99 -18.43 5.32
C SER A 39 -3.26 -19.36 6.27
N VAL A 40 -1.92 -19.35 6.22
CA VAL A 40 -1.06 -20.13 7.14
C VAL A 40 -1.12 -19.57 8.55
N LEU A 41 -1.14 -18.24 8.69
CA LEU A 41 -1.18 -17.56 9.98
C LEU A 41 -2.51 -17.74 10.73
N ALA A 42 -3.63 -17.78 10.01
CA ALA A 42 -4.97 -17.96 10.59
C ALA A 42 -5.18 -19.34 11.25
N LEU A 43 -4.39 -20.34 10.87
CA LEU A 43 -4.46 -21.70 11.43
C LEU A 43 -3.72 -21.84 12.78
N LEU A 44 -2.91 -20.85 13.18
CA LEU A 44 -2.22 -20.81 14.47
C LEU A 44 -2.90 -19.77 15.40
N ILE A 45 -3.68 -20.21 16.40
CA ILE A 45 -4.31 -19.33 17.43
C ILE A 45 -3.74 -19.73 18.81
N PRO A 46 -3.37 -18.79 19.73
CA PRO A 46 -4.04 -17.52 20.10
C PRO A 46 -3.17 -16.24 20.14
N TYR A 47 -3.78 -15.12 20.61
CA TYR A 47 -3.23 -13.84 21.14
C TYR A 47 -3.37 -12.55 20.30
N ILE A 48 -3.55 -11.43 21.01
CA ILE A 48 -3.66 -10.01 20.58
C ILE A 48 -2.63 -9.60 19.51
N ARG A 49 -1.44 -10.22 19.50
CA ARG A 49 -0.41 -10.00 18.48
C ARG A 49 -0.89 -10.31 17.07
N LEU A 50 -1.74 -11.33 16.91
CA LEU A 50 -2.25 -11.72 15.61
C LEU A 50 -3.22 -10.66 15.06
N GLN A 51 -3.99 -9.97 15.91
CA GLN A 51 -4.89 -8.90 15.48
C GLN A 51 -4.11 -7.72 14.89
N MET A 52 -3.01 -7.32 15.52
CA MET A 52 -2.11 -6.27 15.00
C MET A 52 -1.44 -6.72 13.68
N MET A 53 -1.05 -7.98 13.58
CA MET A 53 -0.44 -8.55 12.37
C MET A 53 -1.45 -8.69 11.22
N GLN A 54 -2.68 -9.09 11.50
CA GLN A 54 -3.76 -9.13 10.52
C GLN A 54 -4.13 -7.72 10.04
N PHE A 55 -4.19 -6.74 10.94
CA PHE A 55 -4.44 -5.35 10.58
C PHE A 55 -3.33 -4.79 9.68
N HIS A 56 -2.07 -5.08 10.02
CA HIS A 56 -0.92 -4.71 9.18
C HIS A 56 -1.06 -5.22 7.74
N VAL A 57 -1.39 -6.50 7.60
CA VAL A 57 -1.54 -7.14 6.30
C VAL A 57 -2.69 -6.52 5.49
N VAL A 58 -3.81 -6.17 6.12
CA VAL A 58 -4.93 -5.49 5.44
C VAL A 58 -4.50 -4.11 4.94
N VAL A 59 -3.79 -3.33 5.76
CA VAL A 59 -3.27 -2.02 5.38
C VAL A 59 -2.31 -2.13 4.19
N ASP A 60 -1.42 -3.12 4.20
CA ASP A 60 -0.48 -3.38 3.11
C ASP A 60 -1.18 -3.83 1.82
N MET A 61 -2.25 -4.63 1.90
CA MET A 61 -3.05 -4.99 0.71
C MET A 61 -3.70 -3.75 0.09
N ILE A 62 -4.26 -2.85 0.91
CA ILE A 62 -4.86 -1.60 0.43
C ILE A 62 -3.79 -0.71 -0.21
N GLY A 63 -2.63 -0.58 0.44
CA GLY A 63 -1.49 0.17 -0.08
C GLY A 63 -0.96 -0.40 -1.40
N LEU A 64 -0.84 -1.73 -1.51
CA LEU A 64 -0.41 -2.40 -2.74
C LEU A 64 -1.41 -2.16 -3.87
N LEU A 65 -2.72 -2.29 -3.64
CA LEU A 65 -3.71 -2.05 -4.68
C LEU A 65 -3.66 -0.61 -5.20
N ALA A 66 -3.50 0.37 -4.30
CA ALA A 66 -3.36 1.77 -4.70
C ALA A 66 -2.03 2.06 -5.44
N ASN A 67 -0.91 1.56 -4.93
CA ASN A 67 0.42 1.86 -5.50
C ASN A 67 0.79 1.04 -6.75
N SER A 68 0.27 -0.16 -6.91
CA SER A 68 0.66 -1.02 -8.04
C SER A 68 -0.38 -1.02 -9.14
N VAL A 69 -1.66 -1.17 -8.79
CA VAL A 69 -2.74 -1.28 -9.78
C VAL A 69 -3.19 0.11 -10.22
N ILE A 70 -3.56 1.00 -9.30
CA ILE A 70 -4.07 2.33 -9.67
C ILE A 70 -2.96 3.16 -10.31
N PHE A 71 -1.82 3.30 -9.63
CA PHE A 71 -0.67 4.02 -10.20
C PHE A 71 -0.15 3.40 -11.50
N GLY A 72 -0.09 2.05 -11.61
CA GLY A 72 0.33 1.37 -12.83
C GLY A 72 -0.61 1.61 -14.01
N LEU A 73 -1.93 1.67 -13.77
CA LEU A 73 -2.92 2.00 -14.79
C LEU A 73 -2.83 3.47 -15.22
N LEU A 74 -2.68 4.41 -14.28
CA LEU A 74 -2.46 5.84 -14.60
C LEU A 74 -1.19 6.01 -15.46
N MET A 75 -0.12 5.28 -15.14
CA MET A 75 1.16 5.34 -15.85
C MET A 75 1.09 4.71 -17.25
N LEU A 76 0.25 3.68 -17.44
CA LEU A 76 -0.03 3.09 -18.77
C LEU A 76 -0.86 4.00 -19.66
N GLN A 77 -1.79 4.77 -19.08
CA GLN A 77 -2.57 5.77 -19.80
C GLN A 77 -1.74 7.00 -20.17
N GLY A 78 -0.52 7.15 -19.62
CA GLY A 78 0.31 8.33 -19.81
C GLY A 78 -0.32 9.57 -19.18
N ASP A 79 -1.11 9.37 -18.12
CA ASP A 79 -1.86 10.45 -17.50
C ASP A 79 -0.89 11.43 -16.81
N VAL A 80 -0.94 12.69 -17.23
CA VAL A 80 -0.15 13.76 -16.62
C VAL A 80 -0.87 14.27 -15.38
N PHE A 81 -0.14 14.74 -14.37
CA PHE A 81 -0.70 15.23 -13.10
C PHE A 81 -1.84 16.26 -13.28
N CYS A 82 -1.86 16.97 -14.42
CA CYS A 82 -2.83 18.00 -14.77
C CYS A 82 -4.11 17.48 -15.47
N SER A 83 -4.17 16.21 -15.89
CA SER A 83 -5.34 15.66 -16.58
C SER A 83 -6.44 15.24 -15.61
N ASP A 84 -6.12 14.45 -14.57
CA ASP A 84 -7.04 14.16 -13.47
C ASP A 84 -6.38 14.40 -12.09
N PRO A 85 -6.25 15.66 -11.64
CA PRO A 85 -5.52 16.01 -10.42
C PRO A 85 -6.13 15.38 -9.16
N ILE A 86 -7.46 15.19 -9.13
CA ILE A 86 -8.15 14.59 -7.99
C ILE A 86 -7.75 13.13 -7.83
N VAL A 87 -7.76 12.35 -8.92
CA VAL A 87 -7.46 10.91 -8.89
C VAL A 87 -6.01 10.68 -8.47
N ASN A 88 -5.09 11.49 -9.01
CA ASN A 88 -3.68 11.35 -8.70
C ASN A 88 -3.34 11.76 -7.25
N ILE A 89 -3.92 12.87 -6.76
CA ILE A 89 -3.75 13.30 -5.36
C ILE A 89 -4.31 12.26 -4.40
N VAL A 90 -5.52 11.74 -4.65
CA VAL A 90 -6.14 10.73 -3.81
C VAL A 90 -5.30 9.46 -3.76
N THR A 91 -4.81 8.99 -4.91
CA THR A 91 -3.96 7.79 -5.00
C THR A 91 -2.67 7.98 -4.19
N TYR A 92 -2.00 9.13 -4.35
CA TYR A 92 -0.78 9.45 -3.61
C TYR A 92 -1.01 9.52 -2.09
N VAL A 93 -2.11 10.15 -1.66
CA VAL A 93 -2.46 10.25 -0.23
C VAL A 93 -2.71 8.87 0.35
N ILE A 94 -3.51 8.02 -0.30
CA ILE A 94 -3.79 6.66 0.16
C ILE A 94 -2.50 5.85 0.28
N ALA A 95 -1.66 5.90 -0.74
CA ALA A 95 -0.37 5.22 -0.76
C ALA A 95 0.54 5.65 0.41
N ASN A 96 0.70 6.96 0.61
CA ASN A 96 1.56 7.49 1.67
C ASN A 96 0.99 7.19 3.06
N THR A 97 -0.33 7.32 3.25
CA THR A 97 -0.98 7.00 4.52
C THR A 97 -0.85 5.50 4.84
N ALA A 98 -1.02 4.62 3.86
CA ALA A 98 -0.83 3.18 4.05
C ALA A 98 0.62 2.86 4.46
N TRP A 99 1.61 3.49 3.84
CA TRP A 99 3.02 3.29 4.19
C TRP A 99 3.35 3.79 5.61
N CYS A 100 2.86 4.98 5.97
CA CYS A 100 3.02 5.49 7.34
C CYS A 100 2.36 4.57 8.37
N ALA A 101 1.13 4.11 8.11
CA ALA A 101 0.42 3.19 9.00
C ALA A 101 1.18 1.86 9.15
N SER A 102 1.64 1.28 8.05
CA SER A 102 2.47 0.07 8.03
C SER A 102 3.70 0.20 8.92
N SER A 103 4.43 1.31 8.82
CA SER A 103 5.64 1.59 9.62
C SER A 103 5.36 1.72 11.12
N ILE A 104 4.26 2.36 11.48
CA ILE A 104 3.82 2.51 12.88
C ILE A 104 3.45 1.13 13.46
N ILE A 105 2.72 0.30 12.70
CA ILE A 105 2.32 -1.03 13.15
C ILE A 105 3.54 -1.95 13.37
N CYS A 106 4.53 -1.91 12.47
CA CYS A 106 5.80 -2.61 12.66
C CYS A 106 6.51 -2.20 13.95
N THR A 107 6.55 -0.89 14.22
CA THR A 107 7.15 -0.35 15.44
C THR A 107 6.40 -0.84 16.69
N LEU A 108 5.06 -0.82 16.67
CA LEU A 108 4.23 -1.32 17.76
C LEU A 108 4.41 -2.83 17.99
N LEU A 109 4.56 -3.62 16.93
CA LEU A 109 4.85 -5.06 17.03
C LEU A 109 6.20 -5.33 17.71
N VAL A 110 7.24 -4.57 17.34
CA VAL A 110 8.57 -4.67 17.96
C VAL A 110 8.52 -4.26 19.42
N MET A 111 7.83 -3.16 19.75
CA MET A 111 7.63 -2.73 21.14
C MET A 111 6.91 -3.79 21.96
N ASN A 112 5.85 -4.39 21.41
CA ASN A 112 5.11 -5.47 22.05
C ASN A 112 6.01 -6.68 22.34
N ARG A 113 6.90 -7.04 21.40
CA ARG A 113 7.88 -8.11 21.61
C ARG A 113 8.89 -7.80 22.72
N ILE A 114 9.36 -6.55 22.80
CA ILE A 114 10.29 -6.12 23.85
C ILE A 114 9.61 -6.12 25.23
N CYS A 115 8.37 -5.65 25.32
CA CYS A 115 7.59 -5.66 26.57
C CYS A 115 7.35 -7.08 27.10
N GLU A 116 7.04 -8.03 26.21
CA GLU A 116 6.91 -9.44 26.58
C GLU A 116 8.23 -10.01 27.13
N LEU A 117 9.36 -9.75 26.45
CA LEU A 117 10.68 -10.25 26.87
C LEU A 117 11.19 -9.61 28.17
N THR A 118 10.72 -8.42 28.51
CA THR A 118 11.17 -7.67 29.70
C THR A 118 10.36 -8.03 30.96
N GLU A 119 9.41 -8.98 30.89
CA GLU A 119 8.54 -9.38 32.01
C GLU A 119 7.91 -8.17 32.73
N ARG A 120 7.51 -7.13 31.98
CA ARG A 120 6.70 -6.01 32.50
C ARG A 120 5.25 -6.18 32.05
N PRO A 121 4.47 -7.10 32.69
CA PRO A 121 3.09 -7.39 32.28
C PRO A 121 2.10 -6.24 32.52
N ASN A 122 2.52 -5.15 33.17
CA ASN A 122 1.63 -4.09 33.63
C ASN A 122 1.50 -2.87 32.69
N VAL A 123 2.14 -2.87 31.52
CA VAL A 123 2.06 -1.72 30.58
C VAL A 123 0.91 -1.86 29.57
N PHE A 124 0.42 -3.09 29.33
CA PHE A 124 -0.66 -3.36 28.38
C PHE A 124 -1.67 -4.34 28.96
N LYS A 125 -2.35 -3.93 30.03
CA LYS A 125 -3.59 -4.56 30.48
C LYS A 125 -4.77 -3.70 30.07
#